data_AF-A0AA43ZJ87-F1
#
_entry.id   AF-A0AA43ZJ87-F1
#
_cell.length_a   1.000
_cell.length_b   1.000
_cell.length_c   1.000
_cell.angle_alpha   90.00
_cell.angle_beta   90.00
_cell.angle_gamma   90.00
#
_symmetry.space_group_name_H-M   'P 1'
#
loop_
_entity.id
_entity.type
_entity.pdbx_description
1 polymer ?
#
loop_
_entity_poly.entity_id
_entity_poly.type
_entity_poly.pdbx_seq_one_letter_code
_entity_poly.pdbx_strand_id
1 'polypeptide(L)'
;MAFIRSVLALVFLGLLVFNPLTLGVVGGIVAGQSFQNKGRDAVRAQVYPTSCATYKEATKWERWTTYGHWQMGWCEEYLDRM
;
A
#
# COMPACT_ATOMS: atom_id res chain seq x y z
N MET A 1 21.56 -1.77 39.11
CA MET A 1 20.65 -2.89 38.73
C MET A 1 19.67 -2.55 37.61
N ALA A 2 19.13 -1.32 37.48
CA ALA A 2 18.19 -0.97 36.41
C ALA A 2 18.78 -1.08 34.99
N PHE A 3 20.01 -0.61 34.79
CA PHE A 3 20.70 -0.62 33.48
C PHE A 3 20.83 -2.02 32.86
N ILE A 4 21.17 -3.03 33.66
CA ILE A 4 21.32 -4.43 33.21
C ILE A 4 19.97 -5.00 32.75
N ARG A 5 18.88 -4.65 33.44
CA ARG A 5 17.52 -5.07 33.06
C ARG A 5 17.09 -4.47 31.72
N SER A 6 17.42 -3.19 31.49
CA SER A 6 17.13 -2.51 30.22
C SER A 6 17.89 -3.11 29.04
N VAL A 7 19.17 -3.45 29.25
CA VAL A 7 19.99 -4.09 28.20
C VAL A 7 19.46 -5.48 27.86
N LEU A 8 19.11 -6.30 28.86
CA LEU A 8 18.52 -7.62 28.62
C LEU A 8 17.17 -7.52 27.89
N ALA A 9 16.33 -6.56 28.26
CA ALA A 9 15.04 -6.35 27.58
C ALA A 9 15.21 -6.03 26.09
N LEU A 10 16.20 -5.19 25.73
CA LEU A 10 16.50 -4.88 24.33
C LEU A 10 17.03 -6.10 23.57
N VAL A 11 17.87 -6.93 24.20
CA VAL A 11 18.37 -8.17 23.58
C VAL A 11 17.22 -9.15 23.32
N PHE A 12 16.31 -9.34 24.29
CA PHE A 12 15.13 -10.20 24.10
C PHE A 12 14.20 -9.68 23.02
N LEU A 13 13.98 -8.37 22.97
CA LEU A 13 13.12 -7.76 21.96
C LEU A 13 13.74 -7.87 20.56
N GLY A 14 15.06 -7.71 20.44
CA GLY A 14 15.79 -7.98 19.22
C GLY A 14 15.67 -9.44 18.78
N LEU A 15 15.87 -10.39 19.70
CA LEU A 15 15.70 -11.81 19.39
C LEU A 15 14.27 -12.15 18.98
N LEU A 16 13.25 -11.51 19.54
CA LEU A 16 11.86 -11.70 19.14
C LEU A 16 11.58 -11.12 17.75
N VAL A 17 12.04 -9.90 17.46
CA VAL A 17 11.77 -9.22 16.18
C VAL A 17 12.54 -9.87 15.03
N PHE A 18 13.79 -10.27 15.27
CA PHE A 18 14.68 -10.82 14.24
C PHE A 18 14.75 -12.35 14.25
N ASN A 19 13.81 -13.06 14.90
CA ASN A 19 13.76 -14.51 14.76
C ASN A 19 13.22 -14.90 13.36
N PRO A 20 13.59 -16.06 12.83
CA PRO A 20 13.13 -16.51 11.51
C PRO A 20 11.61 -16.67 11.41
N LEU A 21 10.91 -16.88 12.54
CA LEU A 21 9.45 -17.02 12.56
C LEU A 21 8.74 -15.69 12.30
N THR A 22 9.12 -14.62 12.99
CA THR A 22 8.55 -13.28 12.79
C THR A 22 8.89 -12.75 11.41
N LEU A 23 10.14 -12.94 10.97
CA LEU A 23 10.57 -12.56 9.62
C LEU A 23 9.80 -13.34 8.54
N GLY A 24 9.54 -14.63 8.76
CA GLY A 24 8.75 -15.47 7.86
C GLY A 24 7.29 -14.99 7.74
N VAL A 25 6.64 -14.67 8.86
CA VAL A 25 5.26 -14.16 8.87
C VAL A 25 5.18 -12.79 8.20
N VAL A 26 6.06 -11.86 8.58
CA VAL A 26 6.11 -10.52 7.98
C VAL A 26 6.39 -10.62 6.48
N GLY A 27 7.36 -11.45 6.08
CA GLY A 27 7.68 -11.71 4.69
C GLY A 27 6.50 -12.28 3.91
N GLY A 28 5.75 -13.23 4.48
CA GLY A 28 4.55 -13.80 3.88
C GLY A 28 3.44 -12.75 3.66
N ILE A 29 3.20 -11.89 4.66
CA ILE A 29 2.21 -10.80 4.56
C ILE A 29 2.62 -9.82 3.45
N VAL A 30 3.88 -9.37 3.43
CA VAL A 30 4.39 -8.42 2.44
C VAL A 30 4.34 -9.03 1.03
N ALA A 31 4.74 -10.29 0.88
CA ALA A 31 4.67 -10.98 -0.40
C ALA A 31 3.22 -11.09 -0.88
N GLY A 32 2.30 -11.51 -0.02
CA GLY A 32 0.87 -11.58 -0.33
C GLY A 32 0.29 -10.24 -0.77
N GLN A 33 0.58 -9.17 -0.03
CA GLN A 33 0.17 -7.81 -0.40
C GLN A 33 0.76 -7.38 -1.75
N SER A 34 2.05 -7.63 -1.99
CA SER A 34 2.71 -7.34 -3.27
C SER A 34 2.04 -8.08 -4.43
N PHE A 35 1.72 -9.37 -4.28
CA PHE A 35 1.01 -10.13 -5.30
C PHE A 35 -0.38 -9.55 -5.59
N GLN A 36 -1.14 -9.20 -4.56
CA GLN A 36 -2.46 -8.57 -4.71
C GLN A 36 -2.37 -7.21 -5.39
N ASN A 37 -1.37 -6.39 -5.03
CA ASN A 37 -1.15 -5.08 -5.63
C ASN A 37 -0.86 -5.22 -7.13
N LYS A 38 0.06 -6.12 -7.52
CA LYS A 38 0.37 -6.38 -8.93
C LYS A 38 -0.86 -6.82 -9.73
N GLY A 39 -1.71 -7.66 -9.14
CA GLY A 39 -2.97 -8.08 -9.76
C GLY A 39 -3.92 -6.90 -9.99
N ARG A 40 -4.10 -6.05 -8.97
CA ARG A 40 -4.91 -4.83 -9.11
C ARG A 40 -4.35 -3.88 -10.17
N ASP A 41 -3.04 -3.69 -10.22
CA ASP A 41 -2.41 -2.79 -11.18
C ASP A 41 -2.54 -3.32 -12.61
N ALA A 42 -2.42 -4.63 -12.82
CA ALA A 42 -2.67 -5.25 -14.12
C ALA A 42 -4.11 -5.05 -14.60
N VAL A 43 -5.10 -5.20 -13.71
CA VAL A 43 -6.51 -4.94 -14.04
C VAL A 43 -6.72 -3.46 -14.33
N ARG A 44 -6.20 -2.55 -13.49
CA ARG A 44 -6.28 -1.10 -13.69
C ARG A 44 -5.68 -0.68 -15.02
N ALA A 45 -4.53 -1.24 -15.40
CA ALA A 45 -3.90 -0.99 -16.69
C ALA A 45 -4.74 -1.44 -17.90
N GLN A 46 -5.71 -2.33 -17.73
CA GLN A 46 -6.64 -2.74 -18.79
C GLN A 46 -7.90 -1.87 -18.82
N VAL A 47 -8.39 -1.44 -17.65
CA VAL A 47 -9.69 -0.76 -17.53
C VAL A 47 -9.59 0.77 -17.40
N TYR A 48 -8.38 1.33 -17.24
CA TYR A 48 -8.20 2.78 -17.12
C TYR A 48 -8.80 3.58 -18.29
N PRO A 49 -8.73 3.15 -19.58
CA PRO A 49 -9.24 3.93 -20.71
C PRO A 49 -10.73 4.29 -20.57
N THR A 50 -11.52 3.37 -20.03
CA THR A 50 -12.97 3.50 -19.88
C THR A 50 -13.35 4.02 -18.49
N SER A 51 -12.69 3.53 -17.44
CA SER A 51 -13.07 3.80 -16.05
C SER A 51 -12.67 5.20 -15.60
N CYS A 52 -11.57 5.74 -16.14
CA CYS A 52 -11.00 7.01 -15.70
C CYS A 52 -11.45 8.22 -16.53
N ALA A 53 -12.32 8.05 -17.53
CA ALA A 53 -12.75 9.13 -18.42
C ALA A 53 -13.40 10.30 -17.65
N THR A 54 -14.33 9.99 -16.73
CA THR A 54 -15.00 11.00 -15.90
C THR A 54 -14.06 11.66 -14.89
N TYR A 55 -13.05 10.92 -14.42
CA TYR A 55 -12.02 11.47 -13.53
C TYR A 55 -11.08 12.43 -14.27
N LYS A 56 -10.76 12.15 -15.54
CA LYS A 56 -9.96 13.03 -16.41
C LYS A 56 -10.63 14.39 -16.61
N GLU A 57 -11.94 14.39 -16.84
CA GLU A 57 -12.74 15.60 -17.07
C GLU A 57 -13.01 16.40 -15.78
N ALA A 58 -12.98 15.76 -14.62
CA ALA A 58 -13.21 16.41 -13.34
C ALA A 58 -12.10 17.43 -13.00
N THR A 59 -12.52 18.60 -12.52
CA THR A 59 -11.65 19.62 -11.95
C THR A 59 -10.99 19.13 -10.65
N LYS A 60 -9.88 19.77 -10.25
CA LYS A 60 -9.20 19.46 -8.98
C LYS A 60 -10.14 19.56 -7.77
N TRP A 61 -11.11 20.48 -7.82
CA TRP A 61 -12.09 20.62 -6.75
C TRP A 61 -13.07 19.45 -6.73
N GLU A 62 -13.65 19.10 -7.89
CA GLU A 62 -14.59 17.96 -7.99
C GLU A 62 -13.94 16.64 -7.59
N ARG A 63 -12.66 16.43 -7.93
CA ARG A 63 -11.92 15.24 -7.50
C ARG A 63 -11.79 15.13 -5.99
N TRP A 64 -11.77 16.27 -5.29
CA TRP A 64 -11.65 16.31 -3.84
C TRP A 64 -13.01 16.26 -3.13
N THR A 65 -14.04 16.91 -3.69
CA THR A 65 -15.36 17.03 -3.06
C THR A 65 -16.33 15.89 -3.41
N THR A 66 -16.13 15.20 -4.52
CA THR A 66 -17.05 14.15 -4.97
C THR A 66 -16.52 12.77 -4.56
N TYR A 67 -17.29 12.07 -3.73
CA TYR A 67 -16.95 10.75 -3.21
C TYR A 67 -16.54 9.74 -4.31
N GLY A 68 -17.26 9.75 -5.44
CA GLY A 68 -16.95 8.87 -6.58
C GLY A 68 -15.56 9.12 -7.16
N HIS A 69 -15.14 10.38 -7.29
CA HIS A 69 -13.79 10.70 -7.76
C HIS A 69 -12.73 10.38 -6.72
N TRP A 70 -13.04 10.49 -5.44
CA TRP A 70 -12.13 10.10 -4.36
C TRP A 70 -11.75 8.61 -4.43
N GLN A 71 -12.72 7.75 -4.70
CA GLN A 71 -12.48 6.32 -4.92
C GLN A 71 -11.68 6.02 -6.20
N MET A 72 -11.73 6.93 -7.17
CA MET A 72 -11.00 6.86 -8.43
C MET A 72 -9.62 7.54 -8.38
N GLY A 73 -9.10 7.89 -7.19
CA GLY A 73 -7.78 8.53 -7.07
C GLY A 73 -6.62 7.75 -7.71
N TRP A 74 -6.76 6.42 -7.86
CA TRP A 74 -5.79 5.60 -8.60
C TRP A 74 -5.70 5.93 -10.11
N CYS A 75 -6.70 6.60 -10.67
CA CYS A 75 -6.68 7.06 -12.06
C CYS A 75 -5.61 8.12 -12.31
N GLU A 76 -5.17 8.85 -11.28
CA GLU A 76 -4.17 9.91 -11.39
C GLU A 76 -2.84 9.40 -11.98
N GLU A 77 -2.49 8.14 -11.71
CA GLU A 77 -1.31 7.45 -12.25
C GLU A 77 -1.40 7.13 -13.76
N TYR A 78 -2.58 7.23 -14.36
CA TYR A 78 -2.86 6.85 -15.74
C TYR A 78 -3.32 8.03 -16.60
N LEU A 79 -3.55 9.21 -16.01
CA LEU A 79 -4.01 10.40 -16.73
C LEU A 79 -3.03 10.89 -17.80
N ASP A 80 -1.73 10.66 -17.60
CA ASP A 80 -0.67 10.97 -18.54
C ASP A 80 -0.69 10.07 -19.79
N ARG A 81 -1.31 8.89 -19.68
CA ARG A 81 -1.40 7.86 -20.72
C ARG A 81 -2.75 7.84 -21.47
N MET A 82 -3.67 8.74 -21.12
CA MET A 82 -5.01 8.89 -21.72
C MET A 82 -5.14 10.17 -22.52
#